data_AF-A0AAU9X2K0-F1
#
_entry.id   AF-A0AAU9X2K0-F1
#
_cell.length_a   1.000
_cell.length_b   1.000
_cell.length_c   1.000
_cell.angle_alpha   90.00
_cell.angle_beta   90.00
_cell.angle_gamma   90.00
#
_symmetry.space_group_name_H-M   'P 1'
#
loop_
_entity.id
_entity.type
_entity.pdbx_description
1 polymer ?
#
loop_
_entity_poly.entity_id
_entity_poly.type
_entity_poly.pdbx_seq_one_letter_code
_entity_poly.pdbx_strand_id
1 'polypeptide(L)'
;MSKTNFTSGGIQTKTFGERLCSPSLVGGLKQETLPFAAVNILLAITAFVGNSLILVALHKESSLHPPSKLLYRCLATTDLTSCLVTQLPHATLWMYVDGELWSLCLFAYDAGHITGYALCLVSLLTITAISVDRLLALLLGLRYKQIVTLKRTYITVVTFWVVSVVAALCFILNYHITLWYGRIIIPSCLVISVASYSKIFHTLSQHQAKIHDPVQQHPRLPNALNMARYRKAVNGALWVQLAIVACYLPYCLVEIVITHCKTYSSHLVVLWEIAIILIYFNSTLNPFLYCWKISEVRQAVKQTIRQELCCPWS
;
A
#
# COMPACT_ATOMS: atom_id res chain seq x y z
N MET A 1 3.92 49.96 9.46
CA MET A 1 3.63 50.42 10.84
C MET A 1 3.83 49.23 11.76
N SER A 2 4.88 49.30 12.56
CA SER A 2 5.35 48.23 13.46
C SER A 2 4.33 47.93 14.55
N LYS A 3 4.10 46.64 14.83
CA LYS A 3 3.70 46.16 16.16
C LYS A 3 4.56 44.93 16.50
N THR A 4 5.76 45.21 16.97
CA THR A 4 6.53 44.33 17.85
C THR A 4 5.81 44.19 19.18
N ASN A 5 5.38 42.98 19.55
CA ASN A 5 5.14 42.59 20.92
C ASN A 5 5.96 41.32 21.20
N PHE A 6 7.09 41.52 21.88
CA PHE A 6 7.89 40.47 22.50
C PHE A 6 7.63 40.55 24.00
N THR A 7 7.16 39.45 24.62
CA THR A 7 7.60 38.96 25.94
C THR A 7 6.90 37.64 26.26
N SER A 8 7.63 36.53 26.19
CA SER A 8 7.79 35.52 27.24
C SER A 8 8.22 34.19 26.60
N GLY A 9 9.33 33.63 27.07
CA GLY A 9 10.05 32.48 26.49
C GLY A 9 9.25 31.18 26.45
N GLY A 10 8.38 31.04 25.46
CA GLY A 10 7.87 29.74 25.03
C GLY A 10 8.93 29.06 24.16
N ILE A 11 9.52 27.97 24.65
CA ILE A 11 10.26 27.03 23.80
C ILE A 11 9.27 26.57 22.73
N GLN A 12 9.37 27.10 21.50
CA GLN A 12 8.68 26.50 20.36
C GLN A 12 9.22 25.08 20.24
N THR A 13 8.40 24.10 20.64
CA THR A 13 8.72 22.69 20.45
C THR A 13 8.74 22.41 18.96
N LYS A 14 9.94 22.29 18.39
CA LYS A 14 10.14 21.90 17.00
C LYS A 14 9.41 20.60 16.68
N THR A 15 8.79 20.54 15.50
CA THR A 15 8.09 19.35 14.99
C THR A 15 9.06 18.20 14.75
N PHE A 16 8.53 16.98 14.56
CA PHE A 16 9.37 15.81 14.25
C PHE A 16 10.21 16.02 12.99
N GLY A 17 9.61 16.54 11.90
CA GLY A 17 10.32 16.86 10.66
C GLY A 17 11.42 17.90 10.83
N GLU A 18 11.17 18.97 11.58
CA GLU A 18 12.18 20.00 11.88
C GLU A 18 13.36 19.44 12.69
N ARG A 19 13.12 18.45 13.56
CA ARG A 19 14.20 17.79 14.30
C ARG A 19 14.94 16.76 13.46
N LEU A 20 14.22 16.01 12.60
CA LEU A 20 14.81 15.07 11.64
C LEU A 20 15.77 15.81 10.71
N CYS A 21 15.35 16.93 10.15
CA CYS A 21 16.17 17.81 9.31
C CYS A 21 17.03 18.76 10.16
N SER A 22 17.65 18.25 11.22
CA SER A 22 18.63 18.98 12.04
C SER A 22 19.70 18.05 12.62
N PRO A 23 20.87 18.56 13.01
CA PRO A 23 21.92 17.73 13.60
C PRO A 23 21.52 17.10 14.94
N SER A 24 20.44 17.56 15.58
CA SER A 24 20.04 17.14 16.93
C SER A 24 19.61 15.68 17.04
N LEU A 25 18.94 15.12 16.02
CA LEU A 25 18.52 13.71 16.00
C LEU A 25 19.43 12.86 15.10
N VAL A 26 19.94 13.44 14.02
CA VAL A 26 20.62 12.70 12.95
C VAL A 26 22.15 12.79 13.06
N GLY A 27 22.70 13.63 13.95
CA GLY A 27 24.14 13.73 14.16
C GLY A 27 24.82 12.39 14.49
N GLY A 28 24.11 11.46 15.14
CA GLY A 28 24.58 10.09 15.43
C GLY A 28 24.17 9.02 14.41
N LEU A 29 23.45 9.38 13.35
CA LEU A 29 22.87 8.46 12.35
C LEU A 29 23.53 8.57 10.96
N LYS A 30 24.65 9.31 10.84
CA LYS A 30 25.37 9.48 9.56
C LYS A 30 25.74 8.16 8.87
N GLN A 31 25.98 7.09 9.62
CA GLN A 31 26.30 5.78 9.03
C GLN A 31 25.05 5.06 8.45
N GLU A 32 23.84 5.43 8.91
CA GLU A 32 22.58 4.79 8.53
C GLU A 32 21.87 5.47 7.33
N THR A 33 22.20 6.73 7.04
CA THR A 33 21.57 7.54 5.98
C THR A 33 21.74 6.93 4.58
N LEU A 34 22.96 6.51 4.24
CA LEU A 34 23.27 5.90 2.94
C LEU A 34 22.57 4.55 2.74
N PRO A 35 22.59 3.60 3.70
CA PRO A 35 21.75 2.39 3.65
C PRO A 35 20.26 2.68 3.42
N PHE A 36 19.68 3.66 4.14
CA PHE A 36 18.27 4.01 3.96
C PHE A 36 17.97 4.52 2.55
N ALA A 37 18.81 5.42 2.03
CA ALA A 37 18.67 5.89 0.65
C ALA A 37 18.75 4.73 -0.36
N ALA A 38 19.74 3.85 -0.20
CA ALA A 38 19.94 2.71 -1.10
C ALA A 38 18.74 1.75 -1.10
N VAL A 39 18.21 1.40 0.07
CA VAL A 39 17.02 0.53 0.19
C VAL A 39 15.81 1.18 -0.47
N ASN A 40 15.57 2.47 -0.23
CA ASN A 40 14.44 3.18 -0.86
C ASN A 40 14.55 3.22 -2.39
N ILE A 41 15.75 3.42 -2.94
CA ILE A 41 15.99 3.41 -4.39
C ILE A 41 15.73 2.01 -4.97
N LEU A 42 16.25 0.96 -4.34
CA LEU A 42 16.05 -0.43 -4.80
C LEU A 42 14.58 -0.83 -4.81
N LEU A 43 13.85 -0.46 -3.74
CA LEU A 43 12.41 -0.66 -3.66
C LEU A 43 11.66 0.16 -4.72
N ALA A 44 12.06 1.40 -4.97
CA ALA A 44 11.41 2.25 -5.99
C ALA A 44 11.57 1.67 -7.39
N ILE A 45 12.77 1.19 -7.74
CA ILE A 45 13.05 0.52 -9.02
C ILE A 45 12.18 -0.73 -9.14
N THR A 46 12.13 -1.55 -8.09
CA THR A 46 11.36 -2.80 -8.09
C THR A 46 9.86 -2.53 -8.22
N ALA A 47 9.33 -1.54 -7.49
CA ALA A 47 7.94 -1.11 -7.58
C ALA A 47 7.63 -0.56 -8.98
N PHE A 48 8.52 0.25 -9.55
CA PHE A 48 8.36 0.83 -10.87
C PHE A 48 8.28 -0.24 -11.96
N VAL A 49 9.27 -1.13 -12.02
CA VAL A 49 9.34 -2.20 -13.02
C VAL A 49 8.16 -3.16 -12.86
N GLY A 50 7.89 -3.61 -11.62
CA GLY A 50 6.84 -4.56 -11.33
C GLY A 50 5.45 -4.02 -11.68
N ASN A 51 5.11 -2.81 -11.25
CA ASN A 51 3.78 -2.24 -11.50
C ASN A 51 3.59 -1.80 -12.96
N SER A 52 4.66 -1.37 -13.65
CA SER A 52 4.61 -1.12 -15.10
C SER A 52 4.29 -2.39 -15.87
N LEU A 53 4.94 -3.50 -15.52
CA LEU A 53 4.68 -4.81 -16.13
C LEU A 53 3.24 -5.27 -15.89
N ILE A 54 2.69 -5.06 -14.68
CA ILE A 54 1.28 -5.35 -14.38
C ILE A 54 0.34 -4.50 -15.23
N LEU A 55 0.61 -3.20 -15.41
CA LEU A 55 -0.22 -2.36 -16.26
C LEU A 55 -0.22 -2.82 -17.72
N VAL A 56 0.94 -3.15 -18.28
CA VAL A 56 1.05 -3.67 -19.65
C VAL A 56 0.31 -5.02 -19.79
N ALA A 57 0.52 -5.94 -18.86
CA ALA A 57 -0.14 -7.24 -18.86
C ALA A 57 -1.67 -7.10 -18.75
N LEU A 58 -2.15 -6.25 -17.84
CA LEU A 58 -3.57 -5.91 -17.72
C LEU A 58 -4.06 -5.13 -18.93
N HIS A 59 -3.23 -4.43 -19.68
CA HIS A 59 -3.68 -3.81 -20.93
C HIS A 59 -4.14 -4.88 -21.92
N LYS A 60 -3.31 -5.90 -22.12
CA LYS A 60 -3.51 -7.01 -23.08
C LYS A 60 -4.57 -8.03 -22.64
N GLU A 61 -4.76 -8.25 -21.34
CA GLU A 61 -5.66 -9.30 -20.81
C GLU A 61 -7.16 -8.98 -20.94
N SER A 62 -7.96 -9.80 -21.62
CA SER A 62 -9.41 -9.57 -21.82
C SER A 62 -10.32 -10.50 -21.01
N SER A 63 -9.80 -11.59 -20.42
CA SER A 63 -10.59 -12.58 -19.68
C SER A 63 -11.00 -12.13 -18.28
N LEU A 64 -10.26 -11.19 -17.69
CA LEU A 64 -10.55 -10.65 -16.36
C LEU A 64 -11.84 -9.84 -16.35
N HIS A 65 -12.62 -10.02 -15.28
CA HIS A 65 -13.81 -9.21 -15.03
C HIS A 65 -13.46 -7.71 -15.05
N PRO A 66 -14.09 -6.89 -15.93
CA PRO A 66 -13.65 -5.51 -16.15
C PRO A 66 -13.61 -4.62 -14.89
N PRO A 67 -14.58 -4.72 -13.95
CA PRO A 67 -14.51 -4.03 -12.66
C PRO A 67 -13.27 -4.38 -11.82
N SER A 68 -12.97 -5.66 -11.60
CA SER A 68 -11.80 -6.07 -10.84
C SER A 68 -10.50 -5.63 -11.52
N LYS A 69 -10.47 -5.71 -12.85
CA LYS A 69 -9.36 -5.25 -13.68
C LYS A 69 -9.08 -3.75 -13.49
N LEU A 70 -10.14 -2.93 -13.36
CA LEU A 70 -10.02 -1.51 -13.07
C LEU A 70 -9.38 -1.25 -11.70
N LEU A 71 -9.76 -2.01 -10.67
CA LEU A 71 -9.15 -1.89 -9.33
C LEU A 71 -7.65 -2.24 -9.35
N TYR A 72 -7.25 -3.30 -10.06
CA TYR A 72 -5.83 -3.65 -10.18
C TYR A 72 -5.02 -2.62 -10.95
N ARG A 73 -5.59 -2.05 -12.02
CA ARG A 73 -4.97 -0.93 -12.74
C ARG A 73 -4.83 0.29 -11.83
N CYS A 74 -5.86 0.62 -11.06
CA CYS A 74 -5.81 1.72 -10.10
C CYS A 74 -4.67 1.53 -9.09
N LEU A 75 -4.52 0.32 -8.53
CA LEU A 75 -3.45 0.05 -7.57
C LEU A 75 -2.07 0.18 -8.23
N ALA A 76 -1.87 -0.45 -9.39
CA ALA A 76 -0.59 -0.39 -10.10
C ALA A 76 -0.22 1.05 -10.51
N THR A 77 -1.18 1.85 -10.98
CA THR A 77 -0.95 3.27 -11.28
C THR A 77 -0.61 4.06 -10.01
N THR A 78 -1.32 3.82 -8.91
CA THR A 78 -1.05 4.48 -7.62
C THR A 78 0.36 4.17 -7.12
N ASP A 79 0.78 2.90 -7.21
CA ASP A 79 2.13 2.48 -6.81
C ASP A 79 3.22 3.10 -7.69
N LEU A 80 3.00 3.23 -9.01
CA LEU A 80 3.91 3.95 -9.90
C LEU A 80 4.01 5.43 -9.55
N THR A 81 2.87 6.09 -9.29
CA THR A 81 2.88 7.48 -8.87
C THR A 81 3.57 7.63 -7.52
N SER A 82 3.34 6.72 -6.57
CA SER A 82 3.96 6.74 -5.24
C SER A 82 5.47 6.55 -5.30
N CYS A 83 5.98 5.67 -6.16
CA CYS A 83 7.42 5.48 -6.25
C CYS A 83 8.13 6.70 -6.85
N LEU A 84 7.53 7.35 -7.85
CA LEU A 84 8.09 8.52 -8.52
C LEU A 84 7.97 9.82 -7.70
N VAL A 85 6.81 10.05 -7.09
CA VAL A 85 6.46 11.33 -6.45
C VAL A 85 6.76 11.34 -4.96
N THR A 86 6.82 10.19 -4.31
CA THR A 86 7.04 10.12 -2.86
C THR A 86 8.32 9.37 -2.52
N GLN A 87 8.48 8.14 -2.99
CA GLN A 87 9.59 7.28 -2.56
C GLN A 87 10.95 7.77 -3.07
N LEU A 88 11.05 8.19 -4.33
CA LEU A 88 12.29 8.69 -4.89
C LEU A 88 12.72 10.03 -4.22
N PRO A 89 11.82 11.00 -4.01
CA PRO A 89 12.12 12.16 -3.14
C PRO A 89 12.44 11.81 -1.69
N HIS A 90 11.87 10.72 -1.15
CA HIS A 90 12.23 10.24 0.19
C HIS A 90 13.66 9.69 0.24
N ALA A 91 14.14 9.05 -0.83
CA ALA A 91 15.54 8.66 -0.94
C ALA A 91 16.48 9.89 -1.02
N THR A 92 16.08 10.95 -1.72
CA THR A 92 16.89 12.19 -1.80
C THR A 92 16.88 12.96 -0.49
N LEU A 93 15.83 12.85 0.35
CA LEU A 93 15.81 13.38 1.71
C LEU A 93 17.02 12.91 2.51
N TRP A 94 17.32 11.61 2.48
CA TRP A 94 18.48 11.05 3.19
C TRP A 94 19.83 11.55 2.64
N MET A 95 19.90 11.86 1.34
CA MET A 95 21.09 12.49 0.74
C MET A 95 21.23 13.96 1.19
N TYR A 96 20.13 14.70 1.32
CA TYR A 96 20.16 16.07 1.85
C TYR A 96 20.56 16.11 3.32
N VAL A 97 20.11 15.12 4.10
CA VAL A 97 20.52 14.95 5.49
C VAL A 97 22.03 14.68 5.59
N ASP A 98 22.56 13.79 4.74
CA ASP A 98 23.99 13.46 4.70
C ASP A 98 24.86 14.67 4.29
N GLY A 99 24.41 15.41 3.28
CA GLY A 99 25.05 16.65 2.81
C GLY A 99 24.78 17.88 3.67
N GLU A 100 24.11 17.73 4.82
CA GLU A 100 23.75 18.81 5.75
C GLU A 100 22.92 19.96 5.12
N LEU A 101 22.16 19.65 4.08
CA LEU A 101 21.27 20.57 3.34
C LEU A 101 19.88 20.65 4.00
N TRP A 102 19.82 21.22 5.20
CA TRP A 102 18.64 21.17 6.07
C TRP A 102 17.35 21.78 5.49
N SER A 103 17.45 22.86 4.71
CA SER A 103 16.27 23.49 4.09
C SER A 103 15.65 22.62 3.00
N LEU A 104 16.49 21.97 2.18
CA LEU A 104 16.04 21.02 1.16
C LEU A 104 15.50 19.74 1.79
N CYS A 105 16.10 19.27 2.89
CA CYS A 105 15.57 18.17 3.68
C CYS A 105 14.15 18.46 4.16
N LEU A 106 13.92 19.64 4.76
CA LEU A 106 12.61 19.99 5.31
C LEU A 106 11.55 20.10 4.20
N PHE A 107 11.89 20.71 3.07
CA PHE A 107 11.01 20.77 1.91
C PHE A 107 10.67 19.37 1.38
N ALA A 108 11.67 18.49 1.22
CA ALA A 108 11.46 17.12 0.77
C ALA A 108 10.60 16.32 1.76
N TYR A 109 10.80 16.51 3.07
CA TYR A 109 10.01 15.89 4.13
C TYR A 109 8.54 16.31 4.04
N ASP A 110 8.26 17.61 4.00
CA ASP A 110 6.88 18.12 3.98
C ASP A 110 6.16 17.71 2.69
N ALA A 111 6.82 17.87 1.53
CA ALA A 111 6.27 17.46 0.24
C ALA A 111 6.03 15.94 0.16
N GLY A 112 6.99 15.16 0.65
CA GLY A 112 6.89 13.70 0.74
C GLY A 112 5.78 13.26 1.68
N HIS A 113 5.63 13.89 2.84
CA HIS A 113 4.58 13.58 3.80
C HIS A 113 3.18 13.84 3.21
N ILE A 114 2.97 14.97 2.55
CA ILE A 114 1.67 15.33 1.93
C ILE A 114 1.32 14.35 0.79
N THR A 115 2.25 14.16 -0.14
CA THR A 115 2.01 13.29 -1.32
C THR A 115 1.91 11.82 -0.94
N GLY A 116 2.78 11.37 -0.03
CA GLY A 116 2.81 10.00 0.49
C GLY A 116 1.53 9.66 1.23
N TYR A 117 1.02 10.56 2.06
CA TYR A 117 -0.25 10.35 2.75
C TYR A 117 -1.42 10.18 1.77
N ALA A 118 -1.52 11.04 0.74
CA ALA A 118 -2.57 10.95 -0.27
C ALA A 118 -2.53 9.62 -1.03
N LEU A 119 -1.36 9.24 -1.53
CA LEU A 119 -1.19 8.04 -2.38
C LEU A 119 -1.31 6.75 -1.57
N CYS A 120 -0.78 6.73 -0.34
CA CYS A 120 -0.96 5.64 0.61
C CYS A 120 -2.46 5.39 0.87
N LEU A 121 -3.24 6.46 1.06
CA LEU A 121 -4.68 6.35 1.27
C LEU A 121 -5.43 5.82 0.04
N VAL A 122 -5.07 6.29 -1.18
CA VAL A 122 -5.64 5.71 -2.42
C VAL A 122 -5.33 4.22 -2.52
N SER A 123 -4.09 3.82 -2.21
CA SER A 123 -3.66 2.41 -2.25
C SER A 123 -4.43 1.56 -1.23
N LEU A 124 -4.55 2.03 0.01
CA LEU A 124 -5.31 1.34 1.08
C LEU A 124 -6.79 1.16 0.76
N LEU A 125 -7.46 2.22 0.26
CA LEU A 125 -8.86 2.16 -0.15
C LEU A 125 -9.04 1.19 -1.32
N THR A 126 -8.11 1.19 -2.28
CA THR A 126 -8.13 0.28 -3.43
C THR A 126 -7.93 -1.17 -3.00
N ILE A 127 -6.96 -1.46 -2.13
CA ILE A 127 -6.73 -2.80 -1.56
C ILE A 127 -7.96 -3.28 -0.79
N THR A 128 -8.60 -2.39 -0.03
CA THR A 128 -9.84 -2.70 0.70
C THR A 128 -10.99 -2.99 -0.27
N ALA A 129 -11.12 -2.23 -1.36
CA ALA A 129 -12.11 -2.51 -2.39
C ALA A 129 -11.83 -3.86 -3.08
N ILE A 130 -10.57 -4.22 -3.32
CA ILE A 130 -10.17 -5.53 -3.86
C ILE A 130 -10.58 -6.66 -2.90
N SER A 131 -10.36 -6.50 -1.58
CA SER A 131 -10.73 -7.54 -0.61
C SER A 131 -12.25 -7.77 -0.58
N VAL A 132 -13.04 -6.69 -0.62
CA VAL A 132 -14.50 -6.74 -0.73
C VAL A 132 -14.96 -7.33 -2.07
N ASP A 133 -14.35 -6.93 -3.20
CA ASP A 133 -14.64 -7.47 -4.53
C ASP A 133 -14.45 -8.99 -4.57
N ARG A 134 -13.36 -9.49 -3.96
CA ARG A 134 -13.07 -10.93 -3.86
C ARG A 134 -14.09 -11.66 -2.98
N LEU A 135 -14.52 -11.05 -1.88
CA LEU A 135 -15.57 -11.60 -1.03
C LEU A 135 -16.91 -11.68 -1.79
N LEU A 136 -17.28 -10.61 -2.50
CA LEU A 136 -18.50 -10.57 -3.30
C LEU A 136 -18.49 -11.61 -4.42
N ALA A 137 -17.36 -11.78 -5.12
CA ALA A 137 -17.21 -12.80 -6.15
C ALA A 137 -17.42 -14.21 -5.60
N LEU A 138 -16.95 -14.49 -4.37
CA LEU A 138 -17.14 -15.78 -3.71
C LEU A 138 -18.60 -15.99 -3.26
N LEU A 139 -19.21 -15.00 -2.61
CA LEU A 139 -20.53 -15.15 -2.00
C LEU A 139 -21.68 -15.11 -3.02
N LEU A 140 -21.55 -14.31 -4.08
CA LEU A 140 -22.64 -14.06 -5.03
C LEU A 140 -22.57 -14.94 -6.28
N GLY A 141 -21.43 -15.60 -6.55
CA GLY A 141 -21.26 -16.52 -7.67
C GLY A 141 -21.71 -15.93 -9.00
N LEU A 142 -22.76 -16.49 -9.61
CA LEU A 142 -23.29 -16.05 -10.90
C LEU A 142 -23.88 -14.63 -10.87
N ARG A 143 -24.42 -14.18 -9.73
CA ARG A 143 -25.01 -12.84 -9.57
C ARG A 143 -23.95 -11.74 -9.43
N TYR A 144 -22.69 -12.10 -9.16
CA TYR A 144 -21.59 -11.15 -9.00
C TYR A 144 -21.47 -10.19 -10.20
N LYS A 145 -21.53 -10.71 -11.43
CA LYS A 145 -21.42 -9.91 -12.67
C LYS A 145 -22.56 -8.92 -12.86
N GLN A 146 -23.73 -9.18 -12.26
CA GLN A 146 -24.88 -8.27 -12.34
C GLN A 146 -24.78 -7.14 -11.30
N ILE A 147 -24.17 -7.42 -10.15
CA ILE A 147 -24.10 -6.50 -9.01
C ILE A 147 -22.90 -5.56 -9.13
N VAL A 148 -21.72 -6.10 -9.45
CA VAL A 148 -20.47 -5.35 -9.55
C VAL A 148 -20.26 -4.97 -11.01
N THR A 149 -20.55 -3.71 -11.34
CA THR A 149 -20.49 -3.19 -12.71
C THR A 149 -19.38 -2.16 -12.87
N LEU A 150 -18.87 -2.02 -14.10
CA LEU A 150 -17.72 -1.14 -14.39
C LEU A 150 -18.01 0.31 -14.00
N LYS A 151 -19.22 0.80 -14.30
CA LYS A 151 -19.66 2.16 -13.96
C LYS A 151 -19.60 2.43 -12.46
N ARG A 152 -20.09 1.49 -11.64
CA ARG A 152 -20.08 1.65 -10.17
C ARG A 152 -18.66 1.65 -9.64
N THR A 153 -17.82 0.72 -10.09
CA THR A 153 -16.41 0.65 -9.66
C THR A 153 -15.61 1.86 -10.10
N TYR A 154 -15.87 2.42 -11.30
CA TYR A 154 -15.24 3.66 -11.74
C TYR A 154 -15.57 4.84 -10.83
N ILE A 155 -16.85 5.00 -10.46
CA ILE A 155 -17.27 6.02 -9.49
C ILE A 155 -16.53 5.82 -8.16
N THR A 156 -16.45 4.58 -7.65
CA THR A 156 -15.72 4.26 -6.42
C THR A 156 -14.24 4.66 -6.51
N VAL A 157 -13.55 4.34 -7.60
CA VAL A 157 -12.15 4.74 -7.79
C VAL A 157 -12.00 6.26 -7.79
N VAL A 158 -12.83 6.98 -8.54
CA VAL A 158 -12.80 8.45 -8.56
C VAL A 158 -13.03 9.01 -7.15
N THR A 159 -13.96 8.45 -6.39
CA THR A 159 -14.18 8.90 -5.00
C THR A 159 -12.96 8.67 -4.11
N PHE A 160 -12.21 7.57 -4.29
CA PHE A 160 -10.98 7.34 -3.53
C PHE A 160 -9.95 8.44 -3.79
N TRP A 161 -9.73 8.80 -5.06
CA TRP A 161 -8.80 9.87 -5.43
C TRP A 161 -9.22 11.22 -4.85
N VAL A 162 -10.49 11.60 -5.03
CA VAL A 162 -11.02 12.88 -4.51
C VAL A 162 -10.85 12.95 -3.00
N VAL A 163 -11.26 11.89 -2.30
CA VAL A 163 -11.17 11.80 -0.85
C VAL A 163 -9.71 11.94 -0.37
N SER A 164 -8.78 11.24 -1.02
CA SER A 164 -7.37 11.30 -0.64
C SER A 164 -6.73 12.66 -0.89
N VAL A 165 -7.05 13.32 -2.00
CA VAL A 165 -6.57 14.67 -2.30
C VAL A 165 -7.13 15.67 -1.29
N VAL A 166 -8.43 15.60 -0.99
CA VAL A 166 -9.05 16.48 0.02
C VAL A 166 -8.38 16.28 1.39
N ALA A 167 -8.14 15.04 1.81
CA ALA A 167 -7.48 14.75 3.07
C ALA A 167 -6.05 15.30 3.14
N ALA A 168 -5.31 15.26 2.02
CA ALA A 168 -3.98 15.83 1.91
C ALA A 168 -3.99 17.37 1.89
N LEU A 169 -4.98 18.01 1.25
CA LEU A 169 -5.16 19.46 1.29
C LEU A 169 -5.54 19.96 2.69
N CYS A 170 -6.34 19.19 3.43
CA CYS A 170 -6.66 19.49 4.83
C CYS A 170 -5.41 19.54 5.71
N PHE A 171 -4.32 18.84 5.36
CA PHE A 171 -3.08 18.88 6.13
C PHE A 171 -2.47 20.28 6.15
N ILE A 172 -2.52 20.96 5.01
CA ILE A 172 -2.01 22.33 4.83
C ILE A 172 -2.85 23.32 5.64
N LEU A 173 -4.17 23.12 5.69
CA LEU A 173 -5.09 24.00 6.40
C LEU A 173 -5.06 23.77 7.91
N ASN A 174 -5.09 22.51 8.33
CA ASN A 174 -5.08 22.09 9.72
C ASN A 174 -4.64 20.62 9.85
N TYR A 175 -3.37 20.42 10.25
CA TYR A 175 -2.76 19.09 10.38
C TYR A 175 -3.53 18.14 11.31
N HIS A 176 -4.26 18.66 12.32
CA HIS A 176 -5.06 17.83 13.21
C HIS A 176 -6.19 17.12 12.48
N ILE A 177 -6.82 17.76 11.49
CA ILE A 177 -7.91 17.15 10.72
C ILE A 177 -7.40 15.92 9.97
N THR A 178 -6.25 16.03 9.32
CA THR A 178 -5.61 14.93 8.60
C THR A 178 -5.17 13.80 9.54
N LEU A 179 -4.67 14.13 10.73
CA LEU A 179 -4.34 13.12 11.74
C LEU A 179 -5.58 12.34 12.20
N TRP A 180 -6.69 13.03 12.52
CA TRP A 180 -7.96 12.37 12.88
C TRP A 180 -8.49 11.51 11.73
N TYR A 181 -8.40 12.01 10.50
CA TYR A 181 -8.82 11.30 9.31
C TYR A 181 -8.04 10.00 9.11
N GLY A 182 -6.71 10.06 9.26
CA GLY A 182 -5.83 8.88 9.15
C GLY A 182 -6.09 7.85 10.24
N ARG A 183 -6.27 8.32 11.48
CA ARG A 183 -6.59 7.49 12.65
C ARG A 183 -7.92 6.75 12.54
N ILE A 184 -8.88 7.26 11.77
CA ILE A 184 -10.17 6.61 11.56
C ILE A 184 -10.10 5.68 10.34
N ILE A 185 -9.59 6.18 9.21
CA ILE A 185 -9.72 5.46 7.95
C ILE A 185 -8.74 4.30 7.85
N ILE A 186 -7.48 4.49 8.23
CA ILE A 186 -6.47 3.42 8.10
C ILE A 186 -6.92 2.19 8.91
N PRO A 187 -7.31 2.30 10.20
CA PRO A 187 -7.82 1.14 10.93
C PRO A 187 -9.11 0.58 10.33
N SER A 188 -10.03 1.43 9.84
CA SER A 188 -11.27 0.94 9.21
C SER A 188 -10.99 0.09 7.96
N CYS A 189 -10.06 0.52 7.10
CA CYS A 189 -9.63 -0.21 5.91
C CYS A 189 -9.00 -1.56 6.28
N LEU A 190 -8.14 -1.56 7.32
CA LEU A 190 -7.53 -2.78 7.84
C LEU A 190 -8.59 -3.74 8.39
N VAL A 191 -9.53 -3.26 9.20
CA VAL A 191 -10.62 -4.07 9.76
C VAL A 191 -11.51 -4.65 8.67
N ILE A 192 -11.93 -3.85 7.69
CA ILE A 192 -12.75 -4.31 6.57
C ILE A 192 -12.01 -5.38 5.76
N SER A 193 -10.72 -5.17 5.50
CA SER A 193 -9.90 -6.13 4.75
C SER A 193 -9.72 -7.44 5.51
N VAL A 194 -9.42 -7.38 6.80
CA VAL A 194 -9.31 -8.54 7.69
C VAL A 194 -10.65 -9.29 7.73
N ALA A 195 -11.76 -8.61 7.99
CA ALA A 195 -13.08 -9.22 8.04
C ALA A 195 -13.46 -9.89 6.71
N SER A 196 -13.12 -9.26 5.58
CA SER A 196 -13.40 -9.81 4.25
C SER A 196 -12.62 -11.10 4.00
N TYR A 197 -11.31 -11.12 4.29
CA TYR A 197 -10.50 -12.33 4.12
C TYR A 197 -10.84 -13.44 5.14
N SER A 198 -11.16 -13.09 6.38
CA SER A 198 -11.66 -14.05 7.37
C SER A 198 -12.97 -14.69 6.90
N LYS A 199 -13.93 -13.91 6.36
CA LYS A 199 -15.16 -14.45 5.79
C LYS A 199 -14.88 -15.36 4.59
N ILE A 200 -14.00 -14.98 3.68
CA ILE A 200 -13.55 -15.84 2.57
C ILE A 200 -13.03 -17.18 3.11
N PHE A 201 -12.17 -17.14 4.13
CA PHE A 201 -11.61 -18.33 4.75
C PHE A 201 -12.70 -19.23 5.35
N HIS A 202 -13.59 -18.68 6.16
CA HIS A 202 -14.67 -19.44 6.79
C HIS A 202 -15.63 -20.04 5.76
N THR A 203 -16.05 -19.27 4.76
CA THR A 203 -16.94 -19.76 3.71
C THR A 203 -16.29 -20.90 2.93
N LEU A 204 -15.02 -20.76 2.53
CA LEU A 204 -14.32 -21.83 1.82
C LEU A 204 -14.14 -23.08 2.72
N SER A 205 -13.87 -22.91 4.01
CA SER A 205 -13.77 -24.01 4.99
C SER A 205 -15.10 -24.76 5.14
N GLN A 206 -16.21 -24.03 5.21
CA GLN A 206 -17.54 -24.61 5.31
C GLN A 206 -17.94 -25.37 4.05
N HIS A 207 -17.63 -24.85 2.85
CA HIS A 207 -17.87 -25.58 1.61
C HIS A 207 -17.07 -26.88 1.55
N GLN A 208 -15.83 -26.89 2.05
CA GLN A 208 -15.01 -28.11 2.15
C GLN A 208 -15.62 -29.13 3.12
N ALA A 209 -16.08 -28.70 4.29
CA ALA A 209 -16.72 -29.57 5.28
C ALA A 209 -17.98 -30.24 4.72
N LYS A 210 -18.84 -29.48 4.01
CA LYS A 210 -20.05 -30.01 3.35
C LYS A 210 -19.76 -31.01 2.22
N ILE A 211 -18.62 -30.87 1.52
CA ILE A 211 -18.21 -31.81 0.47
C ILE A 211 -17.63 -33.11 1.05
N HIS A 212 -17.16 -33.09 2.30
CA HIS A 212 -16.62 -34.26 3.00
C HIS A 212 -17.65 -35.04 3.83
N ASP A 213 -18.92 -34.65 3.82
CA ASP A 213 -19.97 -35.42 4.48
C ASP A 213 -20.07 -36.83 3.86
N PRO A 214 -20.13 -37.93 4.67
CA PRO A 214 -19.90 -39.30 4.18
C PRO A 214 -20.97 -39.87 3.24
N VAL A 215 -22.07 -39.16 2.99
CA VAL A 215 -23.29 -39.72 2.38
C VAL A 215 -23.23 -39.83 0.84
N GLN A 216 -22.26 -39.21 0.16
CA GLN A 216 -22.08 -39.33 -1.29
C GLN A 216 -20.66 -39.82 -1.66
N GLN A 217 -20.43 -41.13 -1.58
CA GLN A 217 -19.18 -41.77 -2.04
C GLN A 217 -19.26 -42.23 -3.50
N HIS A 218 -18.38 -41.70 -4.36
CA HIS A 218 -17.88 -42.32 -5.60
C HIS A 218 -16.37 -41.97 -5.80
N PRO A 219 -15.59 -42.71 -6.62
CA PRO A 219 -14.14 -42.89 -6.44
C PRO A 219 -13.29 -41.61 -6.55
N ARG A 220 -12.38 -41.43 -5.59
CA ARG A 220 -11.76 -40.16 -5.21
C ARG A 220 -10.40 -39.89 -5.88
N LEU A 221 -10.42 -39.35 -7.10
CA LEU A 221 -9.34 -38.50 -7.66
C LEU A 221 -9.67 -36.98 -7.62
N PRO A 222 -10.95 -36.52 -7.67
CA PRO A 222 -11.29 -35.09 -7.60
C PRO A 222 -11.03 -34.42 -6.25
N ASN A 223 -11.00 -35.18 -5.15
CA ASN A 223 -10.95 -34.62 -3.80
C ASN A 223 -9.57 -34.04 -3.44
N ALA A 224 -8.49 -34.70 -3.85
CA ALA A 224 -7.14 -34.18 -3.63
C ALA A 224 -6.87 -32.91 -4.47
N LEU A 225 -7.35 -32.88 -5.72
CA LEU A 225 -7.27 -31.72 -6.61
C LEU A 225 -8.09 -30.53 -6.10
N ASN A 226 -9.29 -30.77 -5.57
CA ASN A 226 -10.14 -29.73 -4.98
C ASN A 226 -9.56 -29.22 -3.65
N MET A 227 -8.98 -30.09 -2.82
CA MET A 227 -8.32 -29.71 -1.57
C MET A 227 -7.01 -28.94 -1.80
N ALA A 228 -6.23 -29.31 -2.82
CA ALA A 228 -5.05 -28.56 -3.23
C ALA A 228 -5.41 -27.15 -3.75
N ARG A 229 -6.50 -27.04 -4.53
CA ARG A 229 -7.01 -25.76 -5.03
C ARG A 229 -7.53 -24.87 -3.89
N TYR A 230 -8.20 -25.47 -2.91
CA TYR A 230 -8.62 -24.82 -1.67
C TYR A 230 -7.44 -24.31 -0.83
N ARG A 231 -6.48 -25.18 -0.50
CA ARG A 231 -5.28 -24.83 0.28
C ARG A 231 -4.49 -23.71 -0.39
N LYS A 232 -4.40 -23.72 -1.72
CA LYS A 232 -3.75 -22.66 -2.50
C LYS A 232 -4.50 -21.32 -2.42
N ALA A 233 -5.82 -21.34 -2.54
CA ALA A 233 -6.65 -20.13 -2.44
C ALA A 233 -6.55 -19.50 -1.04
N VAL A 234 -6.67 -20.33 -0.01
CA VAL A 234 -6.57 -19.98 1.42
C VAL A 234 -5.18 -19.46 1.79
N ASN A 235 -4.12 -20.22 1.50
CA ASN A 235 -2.76 -19.80 1.82
C ASN A 235 -2.44 -18.46 1.20
N GLY A 236 -2.82 -18.25 -0.06
CA GLY A 236 -2.58 -16.95 -0.67
C GLY A 236 -3.35 -15.81 0.02
N ALA A 237 -4.55 -16.07 0.57
CA ALA A 237 -5.39 -15.01 1.15
C ALA A 237 -4.80 -14.56 2.48
N LEU A 238 -4.32 -15.54 3.26
CA LEU A 238 -3.52 -15.31 4.46
C LEU A 238 -2.24 -14.54 4.16
N TRP A 239 -1.51 -14.88 3.09
CA TRP A 239 -0.29 -14.15 2.71
C TRP A 239 -0.57 -12.69 2.32
N VAL A 240 -1.64 -12.42 1.57
CA VAL A 240 -2.03 -11.03 1.24
C VAL A 240 -2.42 -10.27 2.50
N GLN A 241 -3.20 -10.89 3.39
CA GLN A 241 -3.61 -10.28 4.65
C GLN A 241 -2.40 -10.01 5.57
N LEU A 242 -1.47 -10.95 5.67
CA LEU A 242 -0.24 -10.81 6.45
C LEU A 242 0.64 -9.71 5.89
N ALA A 243 0.79 -9.64 4.56
CA ALA A 243 1.55 -8.58 3.91
C ALA A 243 0.97 -7.20 4.23
N ILE A 244 -0.35 -7.02 4.12
CA ILE A 244 -1.02 -5.74 4.46
C ILE A 244 -0.76 -5.38 5.93
N VAL A 245 -1.02 -6.30 6.87
CA VAL A 245 -0.82 -6.00 8.29
C VAL A 245 0.65 -5.68 8.59
N ALA A 246 1.58 -6.47 8.08
CA ALA A 246 3.00 -6.28 8.30
C ALA A 246 3.52 -4.95 7.73
N CYS A 247 2.97 -4.49 6.61
CA CYS A 247 3.42 -3.26 5.96
C CYS A 247 2.83 -1.98 6.59
N TYR A 248 1.58 -2.01 7.06
CA TYR A 248 0.88 -0.81 7.52
C TYR A 248 0.80 -0.66 9.05
N LEU A 249 0.81 -1.76 9.82
CA LEU A 249 0.70 -1.70 11.28
C LEU A 249 1.88 -0.97 11.94
N PRO A 250 3.15 -1.21 11.56
CA PRO A 250 4.28 -0.53 12.19
C PRO A 250 4.21 0.99 12.05
N TYR A 251 3.81 1.49 10.87
CA TYR A 251 3.63 2.91 10.64
C TYR A 251 2.53 3.51 11.51
N CYS A 252 1.39 2.82 11.63
CA CYS A 252 0.31 3.27 12.51
C CYS A 252 0.79 3.41 13.97
N LEU A 253 1.59 2.47 14.46
CA LEU A 253 2.13 2.51 15.82
C LEU A 253 3.12 3.66 16.01
N VAL A 254 4.05 3.86 15.06
CA VAL A 254 5.04 4.93 15.15
C VAL A 254 4.39 6.31 15.07
N GLU A 255 3.39 6.51 14.21
CA GLU A 255 2.61 7.76 14.14
C GLU A 255 1.90 8.08 15.47
N ILE A 256 1.33 7.07 16.12
CA ILE A 256 0.73 7.24 17.46
C ILE A 256 1.82 7.68 18.47
N VAL A 257 2.99 7.05 18.44
CA VAL A 257 4.10 7.44 19.33
C VAL A 257 4.56 8.87 19.06
N ILE A 258 4.80 9.26 17.80
CA ILE A 258 5.26 10.60 17.41
C ILE A 258 4.25 11.69 17.85
N THR A 259 2.95 11.40 17.73
CA THR A 259 1.90 12.36 18.10
C THR A 259 1.70 12.54 19.60
N HIS A 260 2.06 11.54 20.41
CA HIS A 260 1.90 11.59 21.87
C HIS A 260 3.20 11.88 22.63
N CYS A 261 4.36 11.65 22.01
CA CYS A 261 5.67 11.95 22.60
C CYS A 261 6.11 13.38 22.29
N LYS A 262 6.63 14.07 23.32
CA LYS A 262 7.24 15.41 23.20
C LYS A 262 8.76 15.37 23.07
N THR A 263 9.35 14.20 23.29
CA THR A 263 10.79 13.93 23.20
C THR A 263 11.03 12.90 22.11
N TYR A 264 11.94 13.23 21.20
CA TYR A 264 12.32 12.38 20.08
C TYR A 264 13.75 11.88 20.29
N SER A 265 14.02 10.64 19.90
CA SER A 265 15.34 10.01 19.96
C SER A 265 15.76 9.53 18.58
N SER A 266 17.05 9.31 18.38
CA SER A 266 17.58 8.74 17.13
C SER A 266 16.99 7.34 16.84
N HIS A 267 16.67 6.56 17.88
CA HIS A 267 15.95 5.29 17.71
C HIS A 267 14.56 5.47 17.11
N LEU A 268 13.83 6.52 17.49
CA LEU A 268 12.52 6.80 16.93
C LEU A 268 12.61 7.15 15.43
N VAL A 269 13.68 7.84 15.01
CA VAL A 269 13.96 8.12 13.60
C VAL A 269 14.16 6.82 12.82
N VAL A 270 14.95 5.89 13.35
CA VAL A 270 15.17 4.57 12.72
C VAL A 270 13.87 3.77 12.62
N LEU A 271 13.07 3.74 13.70
CA LEU A 271 11.78 3.04 13.69
C LEU A 271 10.79 3.64 12.68
N TRP A 272 10.77 4.97 12.56
CA TRP A 272 9.97 5.68 11.57
C TRP A 272 10.41 5.35 10.15
N GLU A 273 11.71 5.33 9.88
CA GLU A 273 12.24 4.97 8.56
C GLU A 273 11.94 3.51 8.20
N ILE A 274 12.12 2.58 9.14
CA ILE A 274 11.75 1.16 8.95
C ILE A 274 10.25 1.04 8.62
N ALA A 275 9.40 1.78 9.32
CA ALA A 275 7.96 1.76 9.06
C ALA A 275 7.60 2.31 7.66
N ILE A 276 8.30 3.35 7.20
CA ILE A 276 8.13 3.89 5.84
C ILE A 276 8.62 2.90 4.79
N ILE A 277 9.78 2.27 4.99
CA ILE A 277 10.32 1.24 4.11
C ILE A 277 9.31 0.08 3.97
N LEU A 278 8.67 -0.32 5.06
CA LEU A 278 7.64 -1.36 5.03
C LEU A 278 6.38 -0.94 4.24
N ILE A 279 5.98 0.34 4.31
CA ILE A 279 4.90 0.86 3.44
C ILE A 279 5.31 0.77 1.97
N TYR A 280 6.52 1.23 1.61
CA TYR A 280 6.96 1.16 0.22
C TYR A 280 7.16 -0.27 -0.27
N PHE A 281 7.58 -1.17 0.62
CA PHE A 281 7.68 -2.59 0.33
C PHE A 281 6.32 -3.17 -0.10
N ASN A 282 5.20 -2.70 0.44
CA ASN A 282 3.87 -3.12 0.00
C ASN A 282 3.66 -2.92 -1.52
N SER A 283 4.07 -1.77 -2.07
CA SER A 283 3.98 -1.48 -3.50
C SER A 283 4.85 -2.41 -4.34
N THR A 284 5.99 -2.89 -3.81
CA THR A 284 6.81 -3.90 -4.48
C THR A 284 6.19 -5.30 -4.43
N LEU A 285 5.47 -5.65 -3.36
CA LEU A 285 4.83 -6.95 -3.19
C LEU A 285 3.65 -7.16 -4.14
N ASN A 286 2.93 -6.09 -4.49
CA ASN A 286 1.68 -6.15 -5.26
C ASN A 286 1.81 -6.97 -6.57
N PRO A 287 2.79 -6.70 -7.47
CA PRO A 287 3.02 -7.52 -8.67
C PRO A 287 3.24 -9.01 -8.40
N PHE A 288 4.03 -9.35 -7.37
CA PHE A 288 4.29 -10.75 -7.00
C PHE A 288 3.04 -11.43 -6.49
N LEU A 289 2.27 -10.74 -5.63
CA LEU A 289 1.01 -11.23 -5.10
C LEU A 289 0.00 -11.49 -6.23
N TYR A 290 -0.12 -10.58 -7.21
CA TYR A 290 -1.00 -10.77 -8.37
C TYR A 290 -0.59 -11.95 -9.24
N CYS A 291 0.69 -12.04 -9.61
CA CYS A 291 1.22 -13.15 -10.39
C CYS A 291 1.10 -14.49 -9.65
N TRP A 292 1.16 -14.50 -8.32
CA TRP A 292 0.98 -15.73 -7.55
C TRP A 292 -0.51 -16.13 -7.49
N LYS A 293 -1.39 -15.16 -7.26
CA LYS A 293 -2.83 -15.37 -6.98
C LYS A 293 -3.68 -15.58 -8.23
N ILE A 294 -3.46 -14.78 -9.25
CA ILE A 294 -4.38 -14.63 -10.38
C ILE A 294 -3.71 -15.26 -11.59
N SER A 295 -4.22 -16.42 -11.99
CA SER A 295 -3.68 -17.20 -13.11
C SER A 295 -3.65 -16.40 -14.41
N GLU A 296 -4.70 -15.62 -14.64
CA GLU A 296 -4.92 -14.77 -15.81
C GLU A 296 -3.84 -13.68 -15.85
N VAL A 297 -3.63 -12.94 -14.75
CA VAL A 297 -2.56 -11.94 -14.66
C VAL A 297 -1.18 -12.58 -14.85
N ARG A 298 -0.94 -13.73 -14.20
CA ARG A 298 0.34 -14.45 -14.37
C ARG A 298 0.59 -14.86 -15.81
N GLN A 299 -0.43 -15.36 -16.51
CA GLN A 299 -0.34 -15.75 -17.91
C GLN A 299 -0.09 -14.53 -18.79
N ALA A 300 -0.84 -13.45 -18.59
CA ALA A 300 -0.64 -12.19 -19.30
C ALA A 300 0.77 -11.61 -19.09
N VAL A 301 1.30 -11.65 -17.86
CA VAL A 301 2.67 -11.23 -17.55
C VAL A 301 3.69 -12.12 -18.26
N LYS A 302 3.55 -13.45 -18.20
CA LYS A 302 4.45 -14.37 -18.92
C LYS A 302 4.45 -14.13 -20.43
N GLN A 303 3.27 -13.89 -21.01
CA GLN A 303 3.14 -13.57 -22.44
C GLN A 303 3.79 -12.24 -22.77
N THR A 304 3.59 -11.22 -21.93
CA THR A 304 4.22 -9.91 -22.09
C THR A 304 5.74 -10.04 -22.04
N ILE A 305 6.31 -10.65 -21.00
CA ILE A 305 7.74 -10.91 -20.88
C ILE A 305 8.26 -11.64 -22.13
N ARG A 306 7.57 -12.70 -22.58
CA ARG A 306 7.99 -13.45 -23.78
C ARG A 306 7.96 -12.60 -25.04
N GLN A 307 6.97 -11.73 -25.21
CA GLN A 307 6.89 -10.85 -26.39
C GLN A 307 8.00 -9.79 -26.38
N GLU A 308 8.22 -9.12 -25.24
CA GLU A 308 9.21 -8.04 -25.15
C GLU A 308 10.67 -8.55 -25.11
N LEU A 309 10.93 -9.72 -24.49
CA LEU A 309 12.29 -10.29 -24.40
C LEU A 309 12.64 -11.25 -25.55
N CYS A 310 11.67 -11.91 -26.19
CA CYS A 310 11.95 -12.79 -27.33
C CYS A 310 11.81 -12.11 -28.70
N CYS A 311 11.43 -10.82 -28.76
CA CYS A 311 11.48 -10.04 -29.99
C CYS A 311 12.25 -8.72 -29.78
N PRO A 312 13.60 -8.73 -29.76
CA PRO A 312 14.36 -7.49 -29.86
C PRO A 312 14.64 -7.07 -31.32
N TRP A 313 14.39 -7.93 -32.33
CA TRP A 313 14.69 -7.63 -33.74
C TRP A 313 13.75 -8.38 -34.69
N SER A 314 12.77 -7.68 -35.23
CA SER A 314 12.08 -8.02 -36.49
C SER A 314 11.69 -6.74 -37.19
#